data_AF-A0A970TYV3-F1
#
_entry.id   AF-A0A970TYV3-F1
#
_cell.length_a   1.000
_cell.length_b   1.000
_cell.length_c   1.000
_cell.angle_alpha   90.00
_cell.angle_beta   90.00
_cell.angle_gamma   90.00
#
_symmetry.space_group_name_H-M   'P 1'
#
loop_
_entity.id
_entity.type
_entity.pdbx_description
1 polymer ?
#
loop_
_entity_poly.entity_id
_entity_poly.type
_entity_poly.pdbx_seq_one_letter_code
_entity_poly.pdbx_strand_id
1 'polypeptide(L)'
;CMVGGVDSNRLRNGFLADREFPNVQKAAAKLTKAKIFIDESAGLTPLELRSKARRQASQAPLDLIIIDYMQLMHASGRIENRQNEISLISRSIKALARELSVPIVTLSQLSREAEKDDRGMPKLAHLRESGAIEQDADVVLILSRPPAIEREERENVILVNIAKQRNGPVGHFELIFERNTQRFKDLAPASLERQVPPQVAYQAERQAERYAPVMPEPYSEEEEDLSEADYIDPDDETIPF
;
A
#
# COMPACT_ATOMS: atom_id res chain seq x y z
N CYS A 1 13.48 6.11 -22.13
CA CYS A 1 12.31 7.01 -22.11
C CYS A 1 11.03 6.21 -22.24
N MET A 2 10.31 6.05 -21.13
CA MET A 2 9.06 5.28 -21.08
C MET A 2 8.00 5.83 -22.04
N VAL A 3 7.81 7.15 -22.07
CA VAL A 3 6.74 7.80 -22.86
C VAL A 3 7.06 7.83 -24.36
N GLY A 4 8.33 8.02 -24.73
CA GLY A 4 8.77 8.05 -26.13
C GLY A 4 9.15 6.70 -26.71
N GLY A 5 9.19 5.63 -25.90
CA GLY A 5 9.65 4.31 -26.33
C GLY A 5 11.12 4.27 -26.78
N VAL A 6 11.92 5.25 -26.36
CA VAL A 6 13.33 5.39 -26.75
C VAL A 6 14.21 4.78 -25.67
N ASP A 7 15.33 4.18 -26.04
CA ASP A 7 16.33 3.70 -25.09
C ASP A 7 16.84 4.84 -24.19
N SER A 8 16.92 4.58 -22.88
CA SER A 8 17.21 5.59 -21.87
C SER A 8 18.69 5.96 -21.81
N ASN A 9 19.60 5.03 -22.12
CA ASN A 9 21.03 5.31 -22.19
C ASN A 9 21.33 6.15 -23.43
N ARG A 10 20.70 5.82 -24.56
CA ARG A 10 20.82 6.61 -25.80
C ARG A 10 20.31 8.03 -25.63
N LEU A 11 19.16 8.19 -24.96
CA LEU A 11 18.64 9.53 -24.63
C LEU A 11 19.59 10.31 -23.72
N ARG A 12 20.12 9.68 -22.66
CA ARG A 12 21.04 10.34 -21.71
C ARG A 12 22.36 10.77 -22.36
N ASN A 13 22.86 9.96 -23.28
CA ASN A 13 24.14 10.20 -23.95
C ASN A 13 23.99 11.05 -25.24
N GLY A 14 22.77 11.46 -25.60
CA GLY A 14 22.51 12.28 -26.79
C GLY A 14 22.55 11.53 -28.13
N PHE A 15 22.66 10.20 -28.14
CA PHE A 15 22.74 9.37 -29.36
C PHE A 15 21.34 8.95 -29.87
N LEU A 16 20.54 9.94 -30.27
CA LEU A 16 19.21 9.72 -30.85
C LEU A 16 19.31 9.56 -32.37
N ALA A 17 18.63 8.55 -32.93
CA ALA A 17 18.47 8.46 -34.37
C ALA A 17 17.41 9.47 -34.82
N ASP A 18 17.52 10.00 -36.04
CA ASP A 18 16.57 11.00 -36.57
C ASP A 18 15.11 10.52 -36.50
N ARG A 19 14.89 9.21 -36.69
CA ARG A 19 13.57 8.57 -36.58
C ARG A 19 12.98 8.58 -35.16
N GLU A 20 13.79 8.76 -34.13
CA GLU A 20 13.37 8.76 -32.72
C GLU A 20 13.05 10.17 -32.19
N PHE A 21 13.61 11.21 -32.81
CA PHE A 21 13.36 12.60 -32.45
C PHE A 21 11.86 12.97 -32.38
N PRO A 22 11.01 12.58 -33.37
CA PRO A 22 9.58 12.84 -33.29
C PRO A 22 8.92 12.20 -32.06
N ASN A 23 9.38 11.03 -31.63
CA ASN A 23 8.83 10.34 -30.45
C ASN A 23 9.23 11.06 -29.15
N VAL A 24 10.48 11.54 -29.06
CA VAL A 24 10.93 12.35 -27.93
C VAL A 24 10.17 13.67 -27.84
N GLN A 25 9.97 14.35 -28.97
CA GLN A 25 9.22 15.61 -29.01
C GLN A 25 7.76 15.42 -28.58
N LYS A 26 7.10 14.36 -29.07
CA LYS A 26 5.75 13.99 -28.63
C LYS A 26 5.69 13.69 -27.12
N ALA A 27 6.68 12.96 -26.61
CA ALA A 27 6.78 12.65 -25.18
C ALA A 27 6.96 13.92 -24.34
N ALA A 28 7.84 14.83 -24.74
CA ALA A 28 8.05 16.12 -24.08
C ALA A 28 6.76 16.95 -24.08
N ALA A 29 6.10 17.09 -25.23
CA ALA A 29 4.84 17.82 -25.33
C ALA A 29 3.73 17.27 -24.43
N LYS A 30 3.71 15.94 -24.21
CA LYS A 30 2.79 15.29 -23.27
C LYS A 30 3.16 15.58 -21.81
N LEU A 31 4.44 15.44 -21.46
CA LEU A 31 4.93 15.63 -20.10
C LEU A 31 4.85 17.10 -19.63
N THR A 32 5.09 18.07 -20.51
CA THR A 32 4.95 19.49 -20.19
C THR A 32 3.53 19.88 -19.79
N LYS A 33 2.52 19.15 -20.27
CA LYS A 33 1.11 19.38 -19.92
C LYS A 33 0.68 18.60 -18.68
N ALA A 34 1.52 17.71 -18.15
CA ALA A 34 1.19 16.91 -16.99
C ALA A 34 1.31 17.77 -15.72
N LYS A 35 0.34 17.63 -14.80
CA LYS A 35 0.34 18.31 -13.50
C LYS A 35 1.23 17.57 -12.50
N ILE A 36 2.52 17.46 -12.85
CA ILE A 36 3.54 16.81 -12.02
C ILE A 36 4.44 17.89 -11.47
N PHE A 37 4.56 17.94 -10.15
CA PHE A 37 5.42 18.89 -9.44
C PHE A 37 6.58 18.12 -8.84
N ILE A 38 7.80 18.56 -9.11
CA ILE A 38 9.04 17.93 -8.65
C ILE A 38 9.75 18.88 -7.69
N ASP A 39 10.13 18.36 -6.53
CA ASP A 39 10.94 19.06 -5.54
C ASP A 39 12.24 18.28 -5.31
N GLU A 40 13.38 18.86 -5.66
CA GLU A 40 14.70 18.23 -5.59
C GLU A 40 15.46 18.58 -4.30
N SER A 41 14.78 19.12 -3.28
CA SER A 41 15.43 19.50 -2.02
C SER A 41 16.03 18.28 -1.32
N ALA A 42 17.33 18.32 -1.07
CA ALA A 42 18.03 17.27 -0.34
C ALA A 42 17.74 17.35 1.16
N GLY A 43 17.68 16.18 1.82
CA GLY A 43 17.58 16.10 3.28
C GLY A 43 16.32 16.76 3.85
N LEU A 44 15.15 16.51 3.28
CA LEU A 44 13.91 17.10 3.82
C LEU A 44 13.58 16.57 5.22
N THR A 45 13.20 17.48 6.11
CA THR A 45 12.58 17.13 7.39
C THR A 45 11.09 16.84 7.21
N PRO A 46 10.45 16.04 8.11
CA PRO A 46 9.00 15.81 8.06
C PRO A 46 8.17 17.10 8.11
N LEU A 47 8.65 18.12 8.83
CA LEU A 47 7.98 19.42 8.93
C LEU A 47 8.02 20.18 7.60
N GLU A 48 9.17 20.18 6.92
CA GLU A 48 9.32 20.82 5.61
C GLU A 48 8.48 20.09 4.55
N LEU A 49 8.50 18.76 4.54
CA LEU A 49 7.66 17.95 3.66
C LEU A 49 6.18 18.32 3.84
N ARG A 50 5.70 18.35 5.10
CA ARG A 50 4.31 18.75 5.41
C ARG A 50 4.01 20.17 4.94
N SER A 51 4.90 21.12 5.19
CA SER A 51 4.70 22.52 4.82
C SER A 51 4.63 22.71 3.31
N LYS A 52 5.50 22.02 2.56
CA LYS A 52 5.52 22.01 1.09
C LYS A 52 4.26 21.35 0.52
N ALA A 53 3.88 20.18 1.05
CA ALA A 53 2.68 19.47 0.62
C ALA A 53 1.41 20.29 0.86
N ARG A 54 1.27 20.93 2.03
CA ARG A 54 0.13 21.83 2.32
C ARG A 54 0.07 23.03 1.39
N ARG A 55 1.20 23.70 1.15
CA ARG A 55 1.27 24.84 0.23
C ARG A 55 0.89 24.43 -1.19
N GLN A 56 1.30 23.23 -1.61
CA GLN A 56 0.92 22.72 -2.92
C GLN A 56 -0.58 22.39 -2.96
N ALA A 57 -1.10 21.69 -1.96
CA ALA A 57 -2.52 21.36 -1.83
C ALA A 57 -3.44 22.60 -1.81
N SER A 58 -2.97 23.73 -1.27
CA SER A 58 -3.73 24.98 -1.28
C SER A 58 -3.76 25.67 -2.65
N GLN A 59 -2.79 25.39 -3.52
CA GLN A 59 -2.74 25.95 -4.87
C GLN A 59 -3.48 25.07 -5.88
N ALA A 60 -3.40 23.76 -5.73
CA ALA A 60 -4.08 22.78 -6.57
C ALA A 60 -4.34 21.49 -5.78
N PRO A 61 -5.44 20.76 -6.05
CA PRO A 61 -5.69 19.48 -5.42
C PRO A 61 -4.55 18.50 -5.73
N LEU A 62 -4.13 17.75 -4.71
CA LEU A 62 -3.13 16.71 -4.82
C LEU A 62 -3.82 15.34 -4.89
N ASP A 63 -3.54 14.58 -5.94
CA ASP A 63 -4.08 13.22 -6.09
C ASP A 63 -3.14 12.14 -5.54
N LEU A 64 -1.83 12.43 -5.50
CA LEU A 64 -0.78 11.49 -5.09
C LEU A 64 0.47 12.25 -4.64
N ILE A 65 1.14 11.76 -3.60
CA ILE A 65 2.48 12.20 -3.21
C ILE A 65 3.43 11.00 -3.33
N ILE A 66 4.59 11.20 -3.96
CA ILE A 66 5.64 10.19 -4.06
C ILE A 66 6.90 10.70 -3.35
N ILE A 67 7.49 9.88 -2.49
CA ILE A 67 8.71 10.19 -1.74
C ILE A 67 9.79 9.17 -2.11
N ASP A 68 10.85 9.64 -2.76
CA ASP A 68 12.03 8.85 -3.14
C ASP A 68 13.28 9.38 -2.43
N TYR A 69 13.78 8.76 -1.36
CA TYR A 69 13.21 7.69 -0.55
C TYR A 69 13.33 8.08 0.93
N MET A 70 12.54 7.47 1.82
CA MET A 70 12.39 7.94 3.22
C MET A 70 13.70 8.03 4.00
N GLN A 71 14.64 7.12 3.75
CA GLN A 71 15.92 7.11 4.45
C GLN A 71 16.83 8.30 4.09
N LEU A 72 16.51 9.12 3.09
CA LEU A 72 17.21 10.40 2.86
C LEU A 72 16.67 11.54 3.72
N MET A 73 15.51 11.35 4.35
CA MET A 73 14.96 12.31 5.29
C MET A 73 15.68 12.21 6.64
N HIS A 74 15.71 13.34 7.34
CA HIS A 74 16.21 13.43 8.70
C HIS A 74 15.19 14.14 9.58
N ALA A 75 15.17 13.81 10.85
CA ALA A 75 14.35 14.51 11.82
C ALA A 75 15.16 15.65 12.45
N SER A 76 14.47 16.72 12.82
CA SER A 76 15.10 17.86 13.47
C SER A 76 15.53 17.49 14.90
N GLY A 77 16.74 17.90 15.29
CA GLY A 77 17.27 17.71 16.65
C GLY A 77 18.26 16.55 16.78
N ARG A 78 18.74 16.33 18.00
CA ARG A 78 19.68 15.24 18.30
C ARG A 78 18.90 13.94 18.44
N ILE A 79 18.96 13.09 17.42
CA ILE A 79 18.46 11.71 17.53
C ILE A 79 19.66 10.77 17.62
N GLU A 80 19.73 10.03 18.72
CA GLU A 80 20.82 9.10 18.99
C GLU A 80 20.64 7.77 18.25
N ASN A 81 19.41 7.43 17.87
CA ASN A 81 19.08 6.15 17.24
C ASN A 81 18.31 6.36 15.93
N ARG A 82 18.93 5.93 14.83
CA ARG A 82 18.35 5.97 13.48
C ARG A 82 16.99 5.25 13.39
N GLN A 83 16.77 4.19 14.17
CA GLN A 83 15.50 3.48 14.20
C GLN A 83 14.35 4.36 14.72
N ASN A 84 14.64 5.17 15.75
CA ASN A 84 13.67 6.12 16.30
C ASN A 84 13.37 7.24 15.31
N GLU A 85 14.39 7.70 14.59
CA GLU A 85 14.24 8.70 13.53
C GLU A 85 13.34 8.20 12.40
N ILE A 86 13.61 7.02 11.85
CA ILE A 86 12.77 6.39 10.82
C ILE A 86 11.35 6.20 11.34
N SER A 87 11.19 5.82 12.60
CA SER A 87 9.88 5.68 13.23
C SER A 87 9.11 7.00 13.32
N LEU A 88 9.81 8.10 13.62
CA LEU A 88 9.22 9.45 13.61
C LEU A 88 8.79 9.87 12.20
N ILE A 89 9.66 9.65 11.21
CA ILE A 89 9.40 10.00 9.82
C ILE A 89 8.20 9.22 9.29
N SER A 90 8.15 7.90 9.51
CA SER A 90 7.04 7.02 9.14
C SER A 90 5.70 7.52 9.68
N ARG A 91 5.62 7.78 11.00
CA ARG A 91 4.40 8.32 11.63
C ARG A 91 4.01 9.68 11.08
N SER A 92 4.98 10.54 10.81
CA SER A 92 4.74 11.87 10.25
C SER A 92 4.17 11.79 8.83
N ILE A 93 4.68 10.88 8.00
CA ILE A 93 4.16 10.62 6.66
C ILE A 93 2.73 10.08 6.75
N LYS A 94 2.46 9.11 7.63
CA LYS A 94 1.10 8.57 7.83
C LYS A 94 0.12 9.64 8.30
N ALA A 95 0.55 10.51 9.22
CA ALA A 95 -0.25 11.64 9.67
C ALA A 95 -0.55 12.61 8.51
N LEU A 96 0.46 12.95 7.69
CA LEU A 96 0.30 13.81 6.51
C LEU A 96 -0.70 13.22 5.51
N ALA A 97 -0.63 11.91 5.23
CA ALA A 97 -1.56 11.23 4.33
C ALA A 97 -3.01 11.37 4.80
N ARG A 98 -3.26 11.17 6.11
CA ARG A 98 -4.59 11.33 6.71
C ARG A 98 -5.07 12.77 6.73
N GLU A 99 -4.15 13.69 7.04
CA GLU A 99 -4.44 15.12 7.12
C GLU A 99 -4.86 15.69 5.76
N LEU A 100 -4.13 15.37 4.69
CA LEU A 100 -4.45 15.84 3.34
C LEU A 100 -5.51 14.97 2.66
N SER A 101 -5.81 13.78 3.21
CA SER A 101 -6.63 12.75 2.55
C SER A 101 -6.11 12.38 1.16
N VAL A 102 -4.78 12.29 1.03
CA VAL A 102 -4.07 11.97 -0.22
C VAL A 102 -3.23 10.72 -0.02
N PRO A 103 -3.26 9.75 -0.95
CA PRO A 103 -2.37 8.59 -0.87
C PRO A 103 -0.91 9.03 -1.00
N ILE A 104 -0.04 8.46 -0.15
CA ILE A 104 1.40 8.70 -0.20
C ILE A 104 2.11 7.38 -0.48
N VAL A 105 2.90 7.37 -1.56
CA VAL A 105 3.79 6.27 -1.91
C VAL A 105 5.21 6.65 -1.49
N THR A 106 5.76 5.90 -0.56
CA THR A 106 7.10 6.15 -0.03
C THR A 106 8.00 4.97 -0.37
N LEU A 107 9.14 5.25 -0.99
CA LEU A 107 10.16 4.24 -1.23
C LEU A 107 10.98 4.01 0.05
N SER A 108 11.29 2.75 0.30
CA SER A 108 12.11 2.32 1.44
C SER A 108 13.16 1.34 0.95
N GLN A 109 14.42 1.56 1.35
CA GLN A 109 15.48 0.60 1.13
C GLN A 109 15.41 -0.54 2.16
N LEU A 110 15.73 -1.76 1.72
CA LEU A 110 15.84 -2.93 2.60
C LEU A 110 17.23 -3.00 3.23
N SER A 111 17.35 -3.72 4.36
CA SER A 111 18.65 -4.01 4.95
C SER A 111 19.47 -4.94 4.05
N ARG A 112 20.81 -4.91 4.21
CA ARG A 112 21.73 -5.81 3.49
C ARG A 112 21.50 -7.30 3.80
N GLU A 113 20.77 -7.61 4.87
CA GLU A 113 20.42 -9.00 5.21
C GLU A 113 19.47 -9.60 4.17
N ALA A 114 18.64 -8.76 3.51
CA ALA A 114 17.78 -9.17 2.41
C ALA A 114 18.55 -9.76 1.23
N GLU A 115 19.80 -9.32 1.03
CA GLU A 115 20.65 -9.76 -0.09
C GLU A 115 21.30 -11.12 0.16
N LYS A 116 21.38 -11.55 1.44
CA LYS A 116 21.98 -12.84 1.80
C LYS A 116 21.03 -14.02 1.64
N ASP A 117 19.73 -13.75 1.48
CA ASP A 117 18.71 -14.76 1.26
C ASP A 117 18.61 -15.08 -0.24
N ASP A 118 19.61 -15.79 -0.78
CA ASP A 118 19.68 -16.16 -2.21
C ASP A 118 18.50 -17.03 -2.68
N ARG A 119 17.73 -17.61 -1.74
CA ARG A 119 16.62 -18.52 -2.01
C ARG A 119 15.25 -17.93 -1.68
N GLY A 120 15.20 -16.79 -1.00
CA GLY A 120 13.97 -16.23 -0.43
C GLY A 120 13.56 -14.90 -1.04
N MET A 121 12.25 -14.71 -1.19
CA MET A 121 11.71 -13.37 -1.42
C MET A 121 11.95 -12.51 -0.18
N PRO A 122 12.31 -11.22 -0.33
CA PRO A 122 12.49 -10.37 0.83
C PRO A 122 11.20 -10.28 1.64
N LYS A 123 11.34 -10.32 2.96
CA LYS A 123 10.24 -10.34 3.93
C LYS A 123 10.10 -9.00 4.64
N LEU A 124 8.98 -8.76 5.30
CA LEU A 124 8.78 -7.56 6.14
C LEU A 124 9.90 -7.37 7.17
N ALA A 125 10.42 -8.45 7.75
CA ALA A 125 11.55 -8.41 8.68
C ALA A 125 12.83 -7.78 8.08
N HIS A 126 12.97 -7.73 6.75
CA HIS A 126 14.09 -7.08 6.07
C HIS A 126 13.96 -5.56 6.00
N LEU A 127 12.82 -4.99 6.36
CA LEU A 127 12.68 -3.59 6.75
C LEU A 127 13.33 -3.34 8.13
N ARG A 128 14.39 -4.08 8.48
CA ARG A 128 15.11 -3.95 9.75
C ARG A 128 15.51 -2.49 9.95
N GLU A 129 15.45 -2.04 11.20
CA GLU A 129 15.52 -0.64 11.64
C GLU A 129 14.18 0.13 11.57
N SER A 130 13.10 -0.51 11.13
CA SER A 130 11.88 0.21 10.80
C SER A 130 10.57 -0.54 11.10
N GLY A 131 10.48 -1.24 12.24
CA GLY A 131 9.22 -1.85 12.69
C GLY A 131 8.02 -0.88 12.71
N ALA A 132 8.28 0.42 12.89
CA ALA A 132 7.27 1.46 12.72
C ALA A 132 6.74 1.59 11.29
N ILE A 133 7.57 1.45 10.25
CA ILE A 133 7.11 1.44 8.84
C ILE A 133 6.11 0.31 8.66
N GLU A 134 6.46 -0.89 9.13
CA GLU A 134 5.55 -2.04 9.04
C GLU A 134 4.23 -1.74 9.74
N GLN A 135 4.24 -1.15 10.93
CA GLN A 135 3.01 -0.85 11.68
C GLN A 135 2.17 0.26 11.01
N ASP A 136 2.80 1.36 10.61
CA ASP A 136 2.14 2.57 10.11
C ASP A 136 1.60 2.42 8.69
N ALA A 137 2.28 1.64 7.84
CA ALA A 137 1.89 1.46 6.45
C ALA A 137 0.51 0.78 6.34
N ASP A 138 -0.29 1.23 5.38
CA ASP A 138 -1.54 0.56 5.00
C ASP A 138 -1.29 -0.61 4.06
N VAL A 139 -0.33 -0.44 3.13
CA VAL A 139 0.11 -1.42 2.15
C VAL A 139 1.63 -1.45 2.11
N VAL A 140 2.22 -2.64 2.04
CA VAL A 140 3.67 -2.82 1.81
C VAL A 140 3.87 -3.69 0.58
N LEU A 141 4.53 -3.13 -0.42
CA LEU A 141 4.94 -3.81 -1.63
C LEU A 141 6.44 -4.06 -1.59
N ILE A 142 6.85 -5.29 -1.82
CA ILE A 142 8.26 -5.69 -1.90
C ILE A 142 8.53 -6.14 -3.33
N LEU A 143 9.51 -5.49 -3.97
CA LEU A 143 9.96 -5.83 -5.32
C LEU A 143 11.20 -6.71 -5.21
N SER A 144 11.20 -7.83 -5.93
CA SER A 144 12.37 -8.70 -6.05
C SER A 144 12.53 -9.25 -7.47
N ARG A 145 13.75 -9.69 -7.77
CA ARG A 145 14.00 -10.50 -8.97
C ARG A 145 13.72 -11.96 -8.64
N PRO A 146 13.36 -12.79 -9.64
CA PRO A 146 13.34 -14.23 -9.48
C PRO A 146 14.66 -14.77 -8.88
N PRO A 147 14.59 -15.90 -8.17
CA PRO A 147 15.76 -16.62 -7.68
C PRO A 147 16.78 -16.84 -8.80
N ALA A 148 18.06 -16.93 -8.47
CA ALA A 148 19.14 -17.02 -9.46
C ALA A 148 18.95 -18.18 -10.46
N ILE A 149 18.40 -19.31 -10.00
CA ILE A 149 18.13 -20.51 -10.81
C ILE A 149 17.13 -20.23 -11.95
N GLU A 150 16.13 -19.38 -11.71
CA GLU A 150 15.09 -19.04 -12.70
C GLU A 150 15.43 -17.80 -13.53
N ARG A 151 16.51 -17.09 -13.17
CA ARG A 151 16.83 -15.77 -13.72
C ARG A 151 17.24 -15.81 -15.18
N GLU A 152 17.85 -16.91 -15.65
CA GLU A 152 18.26 -17.07 -17.04
C GLU A 152 17.05 -17.06 -18.00
N GLU A 153 15.93 -17.65 -17.60
CA GLU A 153 14.71 -17.73 -18.41
C GLU A 153 13.78 -16.51 -18.21
N ARG A 154 13.96 -15.77 -17.11
CA ARG A 154 13.03 -14.73 -16.63
C ARG A 154 13.71 -13.41 -16.29
N GLU A 155 14.74 -13.03 -17.03
CA GLU A 155 15.64 -11.91 -16.68
C GLU A 155 14.94 -10.55 -16.46
N ASN A 156 13.86 -10.30 -17.22
CA ASN A 156 13.09 -9.06 -17.16
C ASN A 156 11.87 -9.16 -16.23
N VAL A 157 11.66 -10.28 -15.54
CA VAL A 157 10.53 -10.42 -14.60
C VAL A 157 10.90 -9.79 -13.26
N ILE A 158 9.95 -9.05 -12.69
CA ILE A 158 9.97 -8.53 -11.33
C ILE A 158 8.79 -9.12 -10.58
N LEU A 159 9.08 -9.76 -9.45
CA LEU A 159 8.08 -10.25 -8.53
C LEU A 159 7.67 -9.09 -7.62
N VAL A 160 6.37 -8.85 -7.52
CA VAL A 160 5.79 -7.85 -6.62
C VAL A 160 5.00 -8.58 -5.55
N ASN A 161 5.51 -8.58 -4.33
CA ASN A 161 4.87 -9.18 -3.17
C ASN A 161 4.11 -8.13 -2.38
N ILE A 162 2.79 -8.31 -2.24
CA ILE A 162 1.93 -7.57 -1.33
C ILE A 162 2.11 -8.18 0.06
N ALA A 163 3.16 -7.75 0.75
CA ALA A 163 3.58 -8.31 2.03
C ALA A 163 2.68 -7.88 3.19
N LYS A 164 2.01 -6.72 3.06
CA LYS A 164 1.01 -6.23 4.00
C LYS A 164 -0.10 -5.49 3.25
N GLN A 165 -1.34 -5.71 3.63
CA GLN A 165 -2.48 -4.93 3.18
C GLN A 165 -3.55 -4.88 4.28
N ARG A 166 -3.86 -3.69 4.81
CA ARG A 166 -4.87 -3.54 5.88
C ARG A 166 -6.29 -3.87 5.42
N ASN A 167 -6.61 -3.56 4.17
CA ASN A 167 -7.98 -3.59 3.64
C ASN A 167 -8.18 -4.64 2.53
N GLY A 168 -7.47 -5.76 2.56
CA GLY A 168 -7.63 -6.81 1.56
C GLY A 168 -6.53 -7.87 1.61
N PRO A 169 -6.49 -8.76 0.61
CA PRO A 169 -5.61 -9.91 0.62
C PRO A 169 -4.14 -9.52 0.43
N VAL A 170 -3.27 -10.26 1.10
CA VAL A 170 -1.86 -10.37 0.73
C VAL A 170 -1.71 -11.34 -0.44
N GLY A 171 -0.59 -11.27 -1.15
CA GLY A 171 -0.34 -12.11 -2.31
C GLY A 171 0.84 -11.61 -3.12
N HIS A 172 1.04 -12.16 -4.30
CA HIS A 172 2.08 -11.71 -5.22
C HIS A 172 1.58 -11.71 -6.64
N PHE A 173 2.19 -10.88 -7.47
CA PHE A 173 1.99 -10.86 -8.91
C PHE A 173 3.31 -10.51 -9.59
N GLU A 174 3.36 -10.69 -10.90
CA GLU A 174 4.58 -10.55 -11.68
C GLU A 174 4.41 -9.45 -12.72
N LEU A 175 5.46 -8.64 -12.86
CA LEU A 175 5.56 -7.59 -13.88
C LEU A 175 6.78 -7.85 -14.75
N ILE A 176 6.75 -7.32 -15.97
CA ILE A 176 7.92 -7.22 -16.84
C ILE A 176 8.54 -5.84 -16.64
N PHE A 177 9.84 -5.78 -16.37
CA PHE A 177 10.62 -4.54 -16.33
C PHE A 177 11.51 -4.43 -17.57
N GLU A 178 11.12 -3.55 -18.48
CA GLU A 178 11.91 -3.19 -19.65
C GLU A 178 13.01 -2.20 -19.27
N ARG A 179 14.22 -2.72 -19.04
CA ARG A 179 15.38 -1.92 -18.61
C ARG A 179 15.72 -0.77 -19.57
N ASN A 180 15.64 -1.02 -20.87
CA ASN A 180 16.02 -0.05 -21.90
C ASN A 180 15.12 1.20 -21.84
N THR A 181 13.82 1.00 -21.66
CA THR A 181 12.83 2.10 -21.62
C THR A 181 12.53 2.59 -20.21
N GLN A 182 13.01 1.90 -19.17
CA GLN A 182 12.71 2.12 -17.75
C GLN A 182 11.19 2.01 -17.50
N ARG A 183 10.59 0.90 -17.93
CA ARG A 183 9.14 0.71 -17.93
C ARG A 183 8.72 -0.61 -17.30
N PHE A 184 7.80 -0.55 -16.36
CA PHE A 184 7.03 -1.72 -15.93
C PHE A 184 5.86 -1.97 -16.89
N LYS A 185 5.62 -3.24 -17.22
CA LYS A 185 4.51 -3.74 -18.03
C LYS A 185 3.87 -4.91 -17.31
N ASP A 186 2.58 -5.08 -17.52
CA ASP A 186 1.88 -6.28 -17.09
C ASP A 186 2.48 -7.48 -17.83
N LEU A 187 2.76 -8.56 -17.10
CA LEU A 187 3.01 -9.85 -17.72
C LEU A 187 1.67 -10.28 -18.34
N ALA A 188 1.57 -10.25 -19.66
CA ALA A 188 0.33 -10.60 -20.37
C ALA A 188 -0.24 -11.91 -19.80
N PRO A 189 -1.57 -12.01 -19.56
CA PRO A 189 -2.15 -13.16 -18.89
C PRO A 189 -2.07 -14.38 -19.79
N ALA A 190 -0.96 -15.13 -19.71
CA ALA A 190 -0.90 -16.49 -20.21
C ALA A 190 -1.46 -17.50 -19.17
N SER A 191 -1.82 -17.03 -17.97
CA SER A 191 -2.07 -17.94 -16.83
C SER A 191 -2.96 -17.41 -15.68
N LEU A 192 -3.72 -16.32 -15.87
CA LEU A 192 -4.73 -15.90 -14.87
C LEU A 192 -5.93 -16.86 -14.76
N GLU A 193 -5.94 -17.98 -15.47
CA GLU A 193 -6.85 -19.11 -15.24
C GLU A 193 -6.46 -20.01 -14.05
N ARG A 194 -5.32 -19.78 -13.38
CA ARG A 194 -4.98 -20.56 -12.18
C ARG A 194 -5.08 -19.70 -10.92
N GLN A 195 -6.11 -20.04 -10.13
CA GLN A 195 -6.40 -19.61 -8.76
C GLN A 195 -7.08 -18.24 -8.62
N VAL A 196 -8.20 -18.07 -9.30
CA VAL A 196 -9.34 -17.47 -8.58
C VAL A 196 -9.82 -18.57 -7.62
N PRO A 197 -9.80 -18.38 -6.28
CA PRO A 197 -10.52 -19.28 -5.38
C PRO A 197 -11.94 -19.40 -5.93
N PRO A 198 -12.54 -20.60 -6.00
CA PRO A 198 -13.88 -20.73 -6.54
C PRO A 198 -14.74 -19.64 -5.89
N GLN A 199 -15.33 -18.78 -6.71
CA GLN A 199 -16.37 -17.89 -6.23
C GLN A 199 -17.39 -18.84 -5.61
N VAL A 200 -17.41 -18.89 -4.29
CA VAL A 200 -18.53 -19.49 -3.59
C VAL A 200 -19.64 -18.50 -3.90
N ALA A 201 -20.37 -18.78 -4.98
CA ALA A 201 -21.64 -18.16 -5.22
C ALA A 201 -22.41 -18.41 -3.94
N TYR A 202 -22.60 -17.36 -3.13
CA TYR A 202 -23.55 -17.43 -2.06
C TYR A 202 -24.90 -17.55 -2.76
N GLN A 203 -25.33 -18.80 -2.99
CA GLN A 203 -26.68 -19.13 -3.41
C GLN A 203 -27.57 -18.89 -2.20
N ALA A 204 -27.74 -17.62 -1.83
CA ALA A 204 -29.00 -17.21 -1.26
C ALA A 204 -30.03 -17.44 -2.36
N GLU A 205 -31.09 -18.20 -2.06
CA GLU A 205 -32.13 -18.67 -2.97
C GLU A 205 -31.87 -20.05 -3.62
N ARG A 206 -31.94 -21.11 -2.80
CA ARG A 206 -32.89 -22.23 -2.97
C ARG A 206 -32.70 -23.33 -1.93
N GLN A 207 -32.93 -23.01 -0.65
CA GLN A 207 -33.38 -23.98 0.36
C GLN A 207 -34.28 -23.27 1.38
N ALA A 208 -35.43 -22.77 0.91
CA ALA A 208 -36.47 -22.23 1.81
C ALA A 208 -37.41 -23.32 2.38
N GLU A 209 -37.20 -24.61 2.08
CA GLU A 209 -38.15 -25.68 2.44
C GLU A 209 -37.63 -26.72 3.44
N ARG A 210 -36.50 -26.49 4.12
CA ARG A 210 -35.97 -27.50 5.07
C ARG A 210 -35.59 -27.03 6.47
N TYR A 211 -35.84 -25.76 6.78
CA TYR A 211 -35.82 -25.23 8.14
C TYR A 211 -36.92 -24.18 8.26
N ALA A 212 -38.17 -24.63 8.42
CA ALA A 212 -39.14 -23.80 9.10
C ALA A 212 -38.75 -23.82 10.59
N PRO A 213 -38.38 -22.68 11.21
CA PRO A 213 -38.34 -22.65 12.66
C PRO A 213 -39.74 -23.01 13.17
N VAL A 214 -39.82 -24.04 14.00
CA VAL A 214 -41.03 -24.28 14.81
C VAL A 214 -41.09 -23.12 15.76
N MET A 215 -41.84 -22.08 15.39
CA MET A 215 -42.25 -21.05 16.32
C MET A 215 -43.16 -21.76 17.33
N PRO A 216 -42.84 -21.80 18.64
CA PRO A 216 -43.86 -22.14 19.61
C PRO A 216 -45.01 -21.15 19.45
N GLU A 217 -46.24 -21.64 19.56
CA GLU A 217 -47.44 -20.80 19.44
C GLU A 217 -47.34 -19.59 20.39
N PRO A 218 -47.88 -18.43 20.00
CA PRO A 218 -47.90 -17.27 20.88
C PRO A 218 -48.60 -17.66 22.19
N TYR A 219 -47.94 -17.39 23.32
CA TYR A 219 -48.53 -17.53 24.64
C TYR A 219 -49.90 -16.84 24.65
N SER A 220 -50.95 -17.59 24.95
CA SER A 220 -52.24 -17.02 25.32
C SER A 220 -52.07 -16.29 26.64
N GLU A 221 -52.43 -15.01 26.69
CA GLU A 221 -52.58 -14.27 27.94
C GLU A 221 -53.73 -14.92 28.73
N GLU A 222 -53.39 -15.81 29.66
CA GLU A 222 -54.26 -16.10 30.79
C GLU A 222 -53.95 -15.05 31.86
N GLU A 223 -54.98 -14.31 32.29
CA GLU A 223 -54.90 -13.36 33.41
C GLU A 223 -54.53 -14.13 34.69
N GLU A 224 -53.26 -14.11 35.07
CA GLU A 224 -52.85 -14.49 36.42
C GLU A 224 -53.02 -13.28 37.36
N ASP A 225 -53.94 -13.41 38.31
CA ASP A 225 -54.13 -12.52 39.44
C ASP A 225 -52.81 -12.34 40.22
N LEU A 226 -52.25 -11.13 40.19
CA LEU A 226 -51.05 -10.78 40.96
C LEU A 226 -51.41 -10.67 42.45
N SER A 227 -50.93 -11.59 43.28
CA SER A 227 -50.91 -11.42 44.73
C SER A 227 -49.72 -10.55 45.16
N GLU A 228 -49.98 -9.61 46.08
CA GLU A 228 -49.17 -8.50 46.62
C GLU A 228 -47.78 -8.81 47.26
N ALA A 229 -47.00 -9.78 46.80
CA ALA A 229 -45.81 -10.21 47.55
C ALA A 229 -44.44 -9.60 47.14
N ASP A 230 -44.25 -9.05 45.94
CA ASP A 230 -42.89 -8.77 45.43
C ASP A 230 -42.64 -7.32 44.99
N TYR A 231 -43.02 -6.33 45.81
CA TYR A 231 -42.56 -4.94 45.61
C TYR A 231 -41.23 -4.71 46.35
N ILE A 232 -40.12 -4.69 45.62
CA ILE A 232 -38.80 -4.31 46.16
C ILE A 232 -38.61 -2.79 45.97
N ASP A 233 -38.35 -2.11 47.08
CA ASP A 233 -38.16 -0.66 47.19
C ASP A 233 -36.86 -0.21 46.48
N PRO A 234 -36.92 0.76 45.56
CA PRO A 234 -35.75 1.21 44.78
C PRO A 234 -34.66 1.96 45.57
N ASP A 235 -34.80 2.19 46.88
CA ASP A 235 -33.84 2.94 47.70
C ASP A 235 -32.86 2.07 48.56
N ASP A 236 -32.75 0.75 48.32
CA ASP A 236 -31.81 -0.11 49.08
C ASP A 236 -30.34 0.01 48.57
N GLU A 237 -29.57 0.90 49.21
CA GLU A 237 -28.12 1.12 48.99
C GLU A 237 -27.21 0.00 49.56
N THR A 238 -27.32 -1.24 49.09
CA THR A 238 -26.33 -2.28 49.45
C THR A 238 -25.83 -3.10 48.27
N ILE A 239 -24.73 -2.64 47.66
CA ILE A 239 -23.90 -3.42 46.72
C ILE A 239 -22.62 -3.86 47.47
N PRO A 240 -22.38 -5.16 47.71
CA PRO A 240 -21.10 -5.60 48.26
C PRO A 240 -20.04 -5.77 47.15
N PHE A 241 -18.78 -5.48 47.53
CA PHE A 241 -17.54 -5.43 46.72
C PHE A 241 -17.25 -6.65 45.85
#